data_AF-A0A822B135-F1
#
_entry.id   AF-A0A822B135-F1
#
_cell.length_a   1.000
_cell.length_b   1.000
_cell.length_c   1.000
_cell.angle_alpha   90.00
_cell.angle_beta   90.00
_cell.angle_gamma   90.00
#
_symmetry.space_group_name_H-M   'P 1'
#
loop_
_entity.id
_entity.type
_entity.pdbx_description
1 polymer ?
#
loop_
_entity_poly.entity_id
_entity_poly.type
_entity_poly.pdbx_seq_one_letter_code
_entity_poly.pdbx_strand_id
1 'polypeptide(L)' 'NEVVKTLTIISTIFIPLTFISGVYGMNFDIMPELRYKYGYYIVLTVMASLAMFMLACFKRKRWF' A
#
# COMPACT_ATOMS: atom_id res chain seq x y z
N ASN A 1 -24.03 -13.52 1.91
CA ASN A 1 -22.76 -13.30 2.64
C ASN A 1 -21.93 -12.20 1.98
N GLU A 2 -22.54 -11.06 1.67
CA GLU A 2 -21.91 -9.99 0.87
C GLU A 2 -21.08 -9.05 1.74
N VAL A 3 -21.58 -8.72 2.94
CA VAL A 3 -20.97 -7.78 3.90
C VAL A 3 -19.55 -8.20 4.29
N VAL A 4 -19.35 -9.48 4.62
CA VAL A 4 -18.04 -10.02 5.02
C VAL A 4 -17.05 -9.98 3.85
N LYS A 5 -17.55 -10.12 2.62
CA LYS A 5 -16.75 -10.05 1.38
C LYS A 5 -16.23 -8.63 1.17
N THR A 6 -17.08 -7.61 1.33
CA THR A 6 -16.68 -6.19 1.22
C THR A 6 -15.69 -5.79 2.29
N LEU A 7 -15.93 -6.18 3.56
CA LEU A 7 -14.99 -5.94 4.66
C LEU A 7 -13.62 -6.57 4.39
N THR A 8 -13.58 -7.82 3.91
CA THR A 8 -12.32 -8.53 3.60
C THR A 8 -11.54 -7.83 2.47
N ILE A 9 -12.24 -7.34 1.45
CA ILE A 9 -11.62 -6.60 0.33
C ILE A 9 -10.98 -5.31 0.86
N ILE A 10 -11.72 -4.54 1.67
CA ILE A 10 -11.21 -3.29 2.26
C ILE A 10 -9.98 -3.57 3.13
N SER A 11 -10.05 -4.54 4.05
CA SER A 11 -8.92 -4.88 4.92
C SER A 11 -7.69 -5.35 4.16
N THR A 12 -7.87 -6.17 3.12
CA THR A 12 -6.74 -6.68 2.30
C THR A 12 -5.97 -5.54 1.62
N ILE A 13 -6.67 -4.47 1.23
CA ILE A 13 -6.04 -3.27 0.66
C ILE A 13 -5.37 -2.43 1.76
N PHE A 14 -6.05 -2.23 2.89
CA PHE A 14 -5.56 -1.37 3.97
C PHE A 14 -4.34 -1.93 4.71
N ILE A 15 -4.24 -3.24 4.94
CA ILE A 15 -3.13 -3.87 5.68
C ILE A 15 -1.74 -3.51 5.13
N PRO A 16 -1.42 -3.73 3.83
CA PRO A 16 -0.11 -3.40 3.29
C PRO A 16 0.13 -1.88 3.24
N LEU A 17 -0.90 -1.08 2.96
CA LEU A 17 -0.83 0.38 2.99
C LEU A 17 -0.44 0.89 4.39
N THR A 18 -1.10 0.40 5.43
CA THR A 18 -0.80 0.75 6.83
C THR A 18 0.56 0.23 7.26
N PHE A 19 0.96 -0.96 6.83
CA PHE A 19 2.29 -1.51 7.11
C PHE A 19 3.39 -0.61 6.55
N ILE A 20 3.28 -0.20 5.28
CA ILE A 20 4.25 0.71 4.67
C ILE A 20 4.22 2.07 5.39
N SER A 21 3.05 2.64 5.67
CA SER A 21 2.94 3.89 6.44
C SER A 21 3.55 3.79 7.84
N GLY A 22 3.45 2.64 8.51
CA GLY A 22 4.05 2.40 9.83
C GLY A 22 5.56 2.27 9.78
N VAL A 23 6.09 1.51 8.81
CA VAL A 23 7.54 1.38 8.58
C VAL A 23 8.17 2.74 8.24
N TYR A 24 7.51 3.52 7.37
CA TYR A 24 7.97 4.88 7.04
C TYR A 24 7.78 5.87 8.19
N GLY A 25 6.71 5.76 8.97
CA GLY A 25 6.45 6.65 10.11
C GLY A 25 7.44 6.46 11.27
N MET A 26 8.07 5.29 11.41
CA MET A 26 8.93 4.99 12.57
C MET A 26 10.41 5.39 12.40
N ASN A 27 10.96 5.55 11.19
CA ASN A 27 12.41 5.80 11.01
C ASN A 27 12.75 6.59 9.73
N PHE A 28 12.32 7.86 9.64
CA PHE A 28 12.84 8.78 8.61
C PHE A 28 14.32 9.16 8.83
N ASP A 29 14.87 8.95 10.02
CA ASP A 29 16.19 9.47 10.41
C ASP A 29 17.39 8.64 9.89
N ILE A 30 17.18 7.36 9.53
CA ILE A 30 18.26 6.40 9.20
C ILE A 30 18.04 5.77 7.81
N MET A 31 17.74 6.57 6.78
CA MET A 31 17.76 6.10 5.39
C MET A 31 18.65 7.00 4.51
N PRO A 32 19.80 6.51 4.01
CA PRO A 32 20.67 7.28 3.12
C PRO A 32 19.99 7.65 1.78
N GLU A 33 18.91 6.95 1.39
CA GLU A 33 18.06 7.29 0.23
C GLU A 33 17.19 8.54 0.45
N LEU A 34 17.01 9.01 1.70
CA LEU A 34 16.28 10.24 2.03
C LEU A 34 17.10 11.52 1.75
N ARG A 35 18.41 11.41 1.46
CA ARG A 35 19.20 12.54 0.94
C ARG A 35 18.79 12.94 -0.48
N TYR A 36 18.10 12.05 -1.22
CA TYR A 36 17.47 12.43 -2.46
C TYR A 36 16.14 13.12 -2.14
N LYS A 37 16.01 14.36 -2.63
CA LYS A 37 14.81 15.21 -2.56
C LYS A 37 13.50 14.49 -2.97
N TYR A 38 13.61 13.34 -3.66
CA TYR A 38 12.52 12.54 -4.18
C TYR A 38 12.26 11.21 -3.45
N GLY A 39 13.01 10.85 -2.40
CA GLY A 39 12.81 9.57 -1.68
C GLY A 39 11.38 9.41 -1.17
N TYR A 40 10.80 10.48 -0.62
CA TYR A 40 9.38 10.51 -0.22
C TYR A 40 8.42 10.22 -1.40
N TYR A 41 8.68 10.79 -2.58
CA TYR A 41 7.84 10.59 -3.77
C TYR A 41 7.96 9.19 -4.36
N ILE A 42 9.16 8.57 -4.31
CA ILE A 42 9.36 7.19 -4.76
C ILE A 42 8.52 6.25 -3.92
N VAL A 43 8.55 6.42 -2.60
CA VAL A 43 7.80 5.60 -1.65
C VAL A 43 6.30 5.75 -1.85
N LEU A 44 5.84 6.98 -2.03
CA LEU A 44 4.45 7.27 -2.32
C LEU A 44 4.01 6.64 -3.64
N THR A 45 4.88 6.63 -4.65
CA THR A 45 4.66 5.95 -5.94
C THR A 45 4.64 4.42 -5.78
N VAL A 46 5.50 3.86 -4.92
CA VAL A 46 5.50 2.42 -4.58
C VAL A 46 4.21 2.05 -3.86
N MET A 47 3.76 2.83 -2.86
CA MET A 47 2.49 2.62 -2.17
C MET A 47 1.30 2.69 -3.14
N ALA A 48 1.28 3.71 -4.00
CA ALA A 48 0.21 3.88 -4.99
C ALA A 48 0.19 2.76 -6.03
N SER A 49 1.36 2.36 -6.54
CA SER A 49 1.48 1.25 -7.49
C SER A 49 1.10 -0.09 -6.86
N LEU A 50 1.44 -0.32 -5.59
CA LEU A 50 1.08 -1.55 -4.87
C LEU A 50 -0.42 -1.62 -4.57
N ALA A 51 -1.04 -0.49 -4.21
CA ALA A 51 -2.50 -0.38 -4.09
C ALA A 51 -3.20 -0.64 -5.44
N MET A 52 -2.72 -0.01 -6.52
CA MET A 52 -3.22 -0.25 -7.88
C MET A 52 -3.02 -1.69 -8.33
N PHE A 53 -1.88 -2.30 -8.01
CA PHE A 53 -1.58 -3.70 -8.31
C PHE A 53 -2.54 -4.63 -7.57
N MET A 54 -2.79 -4.41 -6.28
CA MET A 54 -3.76 -5.21 -5.52
C MET A 54 -5.17 -5.05 -6.06
N LEU A 55 -5.60 -3.82 -6.38
CA LEU A 55 -6.89 -3.56 -7.02
C LEU A 55 -7.00 -4.26 -8.39
N ALA A 56 -5.96 -4.18 -9.21
CA ALA A 56 -5.89 -4.84 -10.51
C ALA A 56 -5.89 -6.38 -10.35
N CYS A 57 -5.21 -6.91 -9.35
CA CYS A 57 -5.15 -8.34 -9.05
C CYS A 57 -6.53 -8.85 -8.59
N PHE A 58 -7.22 -8.12 -7.72
CA PHE A 58 -8.62 -8.39 -7.33
C PHE A 58 -9.57 -8.34 -8.53
N LYS A 59 -9.42 -7.33 -9.40
CA LYS A 59 -10.21 -7.19 -10.64
C LYS A 59 -9.94 -8.33 -11.61
N ARG A 60 -8.68 -8.74 -11.78
CA ARG A 60 -8.25 -9.79 -12.72
C ARG A 60 -8.61 -11.19 -12.22
N LYS A 61 -8.60 -11.41 -10.91
CA LYS A 61 -9.00 -12.68 -10.27
C LYS A 61 -10.52 -12.90 -10.25
N ARG A 62 -11.35 -11.99 -10.80
CA ARG A 62 -12.83 -12.10 -10.80
C ARG A 62 -13.37 -12.55 -9.44
N TRP A 63 -13.03 -11.82 -8.38
CA TRP A 63 -13.80 -11.91 -7.13
C TRP A 63 -15.17 -11.18 -7.21
N PHE A 64 -15.54 -10.79 -8.43
CA PHE A 64 -16.88 -10.41 -8.90
C PHE A 64 -17.43 -11.52 -9.79
#